data_AF-A0A7G8VIY7-F1
#
_entry.id   AF-A0A7G8VIY7-F1
#
_cell.length_a   1.000
_cell.length_b   1.000
_cell.length_c   1.000
_cell.angle_alpha   90.00
_cell.angle_beta   90.00
_cell.angle_gamma   90.00
#
_symmetry.space_group_name_H-M   'P 1'
#
loop_
_entity.id
_entity.type
_entity.pdbx_description
1 polymer ?
#
loop_
_entity_poly.entity_id
_entity_poly.type
_entity_poly.pdbx_seq_one_letter_code
_entity_poly.pdbx_strand_id
1 'polypeptide(L)' 'MDELVEFPHGGWSFLCSAEQLPSGEFQAVVRYRAPPGDDIRTLKIDPHAGGSRAEALERAKAMAMEWAKKRSQ' A
#
# COMPACT_ATOMS: atom_id res chain seq x y z
N MET A 1 -1.82 9.99 12.91
CA MET A 1 -0.70 10.27 11.98
C MET A 1 -0.56 9.06 11.09
N ASP A 2 -1.18 9.07 9.91
CA ASP A 2 -1.09 8.01 8.90
C ASP A 2 0.37 7.74 8.54
N GLU A 3 0.82 6.51 8.77
CA GLU A 3 2.21 6.11 8.52
C GLU A 3 2.29 5.64 7.07
N LEU A 4 2.89 6.47 6.23
CA LEU A 4 3.17 6.16 4.84
C LEU A 4 4.61 5.65 4.76
N VAL A 5 4.77 4.40 4.39
CA VAL A 5 6.06 3.73 4.28
C VAL A 5 6.40 3.51 2.82
N GLU A 6 7.54 4.05 2.42
CA GLU A 6 8.09 3.83 1.09
C GLU A 6 8.62 2.40 0.98
N PHE A 7 8.19 1.70 -0.07
CA PHE A 7 8.53 0.31 -0.31
C PHE A 7 8.96 0.13 -1.77
N PRO A 8 10.26 0.32 -2.08
CA PRO A 8 10.78 0.07 -3.42
C PRO A 8 10.83 -1.44 -3.71
N HIS A 9 10.21 -1.89 -4.81
CA HIS A 9 10.18 -3.30 -5.18
C HIS A 9 10.01 -3.49 -6.70
N GLY A 10 10.82 -4.35 -7.31
CA GLY A 10 10.68 -4.73 -8.72
C GLY A 10 10.78 -3.55 -9.72
N GLY A 11 11.57 -2.52 -9.41
CA GLY A 11 11.69 -1.31 -10.24
C GLY A 11 10.58 -0.27 -10.01
N TRP A 12 9.65 -0.53 -9.09
CA TRP A 12 8.58 0.38 -8.71
C TRP A 12 8.81 0.97 -7.33
N SER A 13 8.34 2.21 -7.12
CA SER A 13 8.33 2.86 -5.80
C SER A 13 6.91 2.84 -5.24
N PHE A 14 6.62 1.88 -4.36
CA PHE A 14 5.33 1.81 -3.68
C PHE A 14 5.33 2.66 -2.42
N LEU A 15 4.14 3.10 -2.03
CA LEU A 15 3.87 3.85 -0.82
C LEU A 15 2.75 3.09 -0.09
N CYS A 16 3.13 2.36 0.94
CA CYS A 16 2.23 1.52 1.73
C CYS A 16 1.78 2.29 2.97
N SER A 17 0.48 2.29 3.25
CA SER A 17 -0.05 2.98 4.42
C SER A 17 -1.17 2.20 5.09
N ALA A 18 -1.28 2.38 6.39
CA ALA A 18 -2.40 1.90 7.19
C ALA A 18 -3.28 3.09 7.58
N GLU A 19 -4.43 3.22 6.91
CA GLU A 19 -5.40 4.28 7.18
C GLU A 19 -6.42 3.82 8.20
N GLN A 20 -6.68 4.65 9.20
CA GLN A 20 -7.67 4.33 10.23
C GLN A 20 -9.07 4.70 9.75
N LEU A 21 -10.00 3.73 9.85
CA LEU A 21 -11.40 3.92 9.53
C LEU A 21 -12.16 4.51 10.74
N PRO A 22 -13.33 5.15 10.51
CA PRO A 22 -14.19 5.62 11.60
C PRO A 22 -14.66 4.52 12.55
N SER A 23 -14.67 3.26 12.11
CA SER A 23 -14.94 2.09 12.94
C SER A 23 -13.83 1.78 13.96
N GLY A 24 -12.66 2.40 13.82
CA GLY A 24 -11.46 2.12 14.62
C GLY A 24 -10.54 1.06 14.00
N GLU A 25 -10.98 0.41 12.92
CA GLU A 25 -10.19 -0.58 12.17
C GLU A 25 -9.17 0.11 11.24
N PHE A 26 -8.21 -0.65 10.72
CA PHE A 26 -7.18 -0.14 9.82
C PHE A 26 -7.28 -0.77 8.43
N GLN A 27 -7.45 0.04 7.39
CA GLN A 27 -7.40 -0.43 6.02
C GLN A 27 -5.99 -0.31 5.45
N ALA A 28 -5.57 -1.35 4.72
CA ALA A 28 -4.30 -1.36 4.02
C ALA A 28 -4.44 -0.64 2.67
N VAL A 29 -3.61 0.37 2.43
CA VAL A 29 -3.63 1.15 1.18
C VAL A 29 -2.26 1.09 0.53
N VAL A 30 -2.26 0.71 -0.75
CA VAL A 30 -1.06 0.71 -1.59
C VAL A 30 -1.20 1.81 -2.61
N ARG A 31 -0.20 2.67 -2.63
CA ARG A 31 0.01 3.69 -3.66
C ARG A 31 1.32 3.40 -4.38
N TYR A 32 1.53 4.00 -5.54
CA TYR A 32 2.81 3.97 -6.24
C TYR A 32 3.10 5.33 -6.82
N ARG A 33 4.39 5.66 -6.97
CA ARG A 33 4.82 6.82 -7.76
C ARG A 33 4.91 6.43 -9.22
N ALA A 34 4.17 7.13 -10.07
CA ALA A 34 4.22 6.94 -11.51
C ALA A 34 5.30 7.85 -12.13
N PRO A 35 6.39 7.31 -12.68
CA PRO A 35 7.33 8.10 -13.46
C PRO A 35 6.69 8.52 -14.80
N PRO A 36 7.09 9.67 -15.39
CA PRO A 36 8.12 10.62 -14.92
C PRO A 36 7.61 11.72 -13.97
N GLY A 37 6.31 11.77 -13.65
CA GLY A 37 5.69 12.89 -12.95
C GLY A 37 5.78 12.87 -11.42
N ASP A 38 6.35 11.81 -10.82
CA ASP A 38 6.30 11.54 -9.38
C ASP A 38 4.86 11.53 -8.79
N ASP A 39 3.85 11.44 -9.66
CA ASP A 39 2.45 11.42 -9.26
C ASP A 39 2.15 10.18 -8.41
N ILE A 40 1.63 10.42 -7.21
CA ILE A 40 1.21 9.35 -6.31
C ILE A 40 -0.18 8.90 -6.73
N ARG A 41 -0.29 7.64 -7.16
CA ARG A 41 -1.57 7.03 -7.53
C ARG A 41 -1.90 5.89 -6.59
N THR A 42 -3.15 5.85 -6.14
CA THR A 42 -3.67 4.70 -5.39
C THR A 42 -3.75 3.50 -6.31
N LEU A 43 -3.05 2.44 -5.93
CA LEU A 43 -2.98 1.18 -6.64
C LEU A 43 -4.12 0.27 -6.22
N LYS A 44 -4.26 0.08 -4.91
CA LYS A 44 -5.21 -0.86 -4.31
C LYS A 44 -5.49 -0.46 -2.87
N ILE A 45 -6.74 -0.63 -2.47
CA ILE A 45 -7.18 -0.55 -1.08
C ILE A 45 -7.65 -1.96 -0.72
N ASP A 46 -7.19 -2.48 0.40
CA ASP A 46 -7.64 -3.78 0.91
C ASP A 46 -9.11 -3.64 1.35
N PRO A 47 -10.06 -4.42 0.78
CA PRO A 47 -11.44 -4.38 1.21
C PRO A 47 -11.64 -4.95 2.62
N HIS A 48 -10.61 -5.55 3.22
CA HIS A 48 -10.66 -6.08 4.58
C HIS A 48 -9.86 -5.15 5.50
N ALA A 49 -10.56 -4.51 6.42
CA ALA A 49 -9.91 -3.76 7.48
C ALA A 49 -9.35 -4.75 8.52
N GLY A 50 -8.11 -4.52 8.96
CA GLY A 50 -7.44 -5.28 10.01
C GLY A 50 -7.62 -4.65 11.38
N GLY A 51 -7.37 -5.44 12.43
CA GLY A 51 -7.51 -4.98 13.81
C GLY A 51 -6.35 -4.11 14.29
N SER A 52 -5.25 -4.01 13.52
CA SER A 52 -4.09 -3.22 13.89
C SER A 52 -3.44 -2.52 12.70
N ARG A 53 -2.82 -1.37 12.97
CA ARG A 53 -1.98 -0.64 12.01
C ARG A 53 -0.88 -1.53 11.42
N ALA A 54 -0.20 -2.31 12.26
CA ALA A 54 0.92 -3.14 11.82
C ALA A 54 0.47 -4.21 10.83
N GLU A 55 -0.67 -4.85 11.10
CA GLU A 55 -1.26 -5.83 10.19
C GLU A 55 -1.65 -5.21 8.84
N ALA A 56 -2.31 -4.05 8.86
CA ALA A 56 -2.68 -3.33 7.63
C ALA A 56 -1.44 -2.93 6.81
N LEU A 57 -0.35 -2.51 7.48
CA LEU A 57 0.88 -2.14 6.79
C LEU A 57 1.57 -3.35 6.13
N GLU A 58 1.65 -4.48 6.83
CA GLU A 58 2.22 -5.73 6.28
C GLU A 58 1.38 -6.24 5.09
N ARG A 59 0.05 -6.15 5.19
CA ARG A 59 -0.86 -6.44 4.07
C ARG A 59 -0.61 -5.51 2.87
N ALA A 60 -0.42 -4.21 3.09
CA ALA A 60 -0.11 -3.27 2.03
C ALA A 60 1.18 -3.65 1.29
N LYS A 61 2.25 -4.02 2.02
CA LYS A 61 3.50 -4.51 1.42
C LYS A 61 3.30 -5.79 0.62
N ALA A 62 2.55 -6.75 1.17
CA ALA A 62 2.24 -8.01 0.48
C ALA A 62 1.51 -7.77 -0.84
N MET A 63 0.49 -6.91 -0.84
CA MET A 63 -0.25 -6.52 -2.04
C MET A 63 0.64 -5.83 -3.08
N ALA A 64 1.56 -4.96 -2.66
CA ALA A 64 2.51 -4.30 -3.54
C ALA A 64 3.42 -5.32 -4.24
N MET A 65 3.97 -6.29 -3.49
CA MET A 65 4.79 -7.38 -4.04
C MET A 65 4.00 -8.25 -5.03
N GLU A 66 2.78 -8.66 -4.67
CA GLU A 66 1.93 -9.45 -5.56
C GLU A 66 1.61 -8.73 -6.87
N TRP A 67 1.32 -7.42 -6.80
CA TRP A 67 1.06 -6.63 -7.99
C TRP A 67 2.29 -6.52 -8.88
N ALA A 68 3.47 -6.27 -8.29
CA ALA A 68 4.72 -6.20 -9.03
C ALA A 68 5.03 -7.53 -9.73
N LYS A 69 4.85 -8.64 -9.02
CA LYS A 69 5.03 -10.00 -9.55
C LYS A 69 4.11 -10.28 -10.74
N LYS A 70 2.84 -9.86 -10.68
CA LYS A 70 1.87 -10.01 -11.78
C LYS A 70 2.24 -9.20 -13.02
N ARG A 71 2.95 -8.08 -12.85
CA ARG A 71 3.40 -7.21 -13.96
C ARG A 71 4.73 -7.62 -14.57
N SER A 72 5.53 -8.40 -13.84
CA SER A 72 6.78 -8.97 -14.35
C SER A 72 6.60 -10.27 -15.15
N GLN A 73 5.37 -10.78 -15.24
CA GLN A 73 4.97 -11.85 -16.16
C GLN A 73 4.39 -11.27 -17.44
#